data_AF-A0A9P2TAY3-F1
#
_entry.id   AF-A0A9P2TAY3-F1
#
_cell.length_a   1.000
_cell.length_b   1.000
_cell.length_c   1.000
_cell.angle_alpha   90.00
_cell.angle_beta   90.00
_cell.angle_gamma   90.00
#
_symmetry.space_group_name_H-M   'P 1'
#
loop_
_entity.id
_entity.type
_entity.pdbx_description
1 polymer ?
#
loop_
_entity_poly.entity_id
_entity_poly.type
_entity_poly.pdbx_seq_one_letter_code
_entity_poly.pdbx_strand_id
1 'polypeptide(L)'
;MALYEVHARKWENGWELQVADVGVTWSPSLVEASARAKEFVCAQLSLDERTVHIDLQPQVNKDLDQLAVEARRAVHMADEATRIATVKVREIVQGLTEAGLSLPDIAQYLEVPQRRLEELLYG
;
A
#
# COMPACT_ATOMS: atom_id res chain seq x y z
N MET A 1 1.92 2.71 23.34
CA MET A 1 1.95 1.59 22.37
C MET A 1 3.40 1.33 22.05
N ALA A 2 3.83 0.07 22.10
CA ALA A 2 5.18 -0.37 21.79
C ALA A 2 5.21 -0.94 20.37
N LEU A 3 6.20 -0.53 19.59
CA LEU A 3 6.46 -1.00 18.24
C LEU A 3 7.51 -2.11 18.29
N TYR A 4 7.23 -3.24 17.66
CA TYR A 4 8.16 -4.36 17.55
C TYR A 4 8.48 -4.60 16.08
N GLU A 5 9.76 -4.54 15.74
CA GLU A 5 10.27 -4.84 14.41
C GLU A 5 10.40 -6.37 14.25
N VAL A 6 9.86 -6.88 13.14
CA VAL A 6 9.82 -8.31 12.84
C VAL A 6 10.38 -8.56 11.45
N HIS A 7 11.55 -9.19 11.38
CA HIS A 7 12.14 -9.60 10.12
C HIS A 7 11.58 -10.96 9.70
N ALA A 8 10.91 -11.00 8.55
CA ALA A 8 10.34 -12.23 8.01
C ALA A 8 11.23 -12.80 6.91
N ARG A 9 11.87 -13.94 7.17
CA ARG A 9 12.73 -14.62 6.21
C ARG A 9 12.00 -15.80 5.56
N LYS A 10 12.14 -15.98 4.25
CA LYS A 10 11.57 -17.14 3.57
C LYS A 10 12.24 -18.43 4.05
N TRP A 11 11.44 -19.41 4.45
CA TRP A 11 11.85 -20.77 4.82
C TRP A 11 11.10 -21.82 3.96
N GLU A 12 11.59 -23.06 3.91
CA GLU A 12 11.03 -24.19 3.14
C GLU A 12 9.49 -24.21 3.04
N ASN A 13 8.76 -24.14 4.16
CA ASN A 13 7.29 -24.23 4.19
C ASN A 13 6.58 -22.97 4.72
N GLY A 14 7.24 -21.81 4.72
CA GLY A 14 6.61 -20.58 5.22
C GLY A 14 7.59 -19.45 5.41
N TRP A 15 7.46 -18.76 6.54
CA TRP A 15 8.24 -17.61 6.94
C TRP A 15 8.70 -17.77 8.38
N GLU A 16 10.01 -17.67 8.59
CA GLU A 16 10.58 -17.48 9.91
C GLU A 16 10.45 -16.01 10.28
N LEU A 17 9.90 -15.72 11.45
CA LEU A 17 9.64 -14.37 11.95
C LEU A 17 10.57 -14.10 13.12
N GLN A 18 11.58 -13.26 12.91
CA GLN A 18 12.53 -12.86 13.93
C GLN A 18 12.04 -11.56 14.55
N VAL A 19 11.58 -11.63 15.80
CA VAL A 19 11.15 -10.47 16.58
C VAL A 19 12.32 -9.96 17.40
N ALA A 20 12.75 -8.72 17.15
CA ALA A 20 13.86 -8.12 17.86
C ALA A 20 13.66 -8.18 19.38
N ASP A 21 14.69 -8.65 20.10
CA ASP A 21 14.73 -8.77 21.56
C ASP A 21 13.65 -9.63 22.23
N VAL A 22 12.84 -10.36 21.45
CA VAL A 22 11.79 -11.27 21.98
C VAL A 22 12.07 -12.72 21.61
N GLY A 23 12.41 -12.99 20.35
CA GLY A 23 12.71 -14.34 19.88
C GLY A 23 12.24 -14.61 18.45
N VAL A 24 12.16 -15.89 18.09
CA VAL A 24 11.80 -16.33 16.74
C VAL A 24 10.50 -17.14 16.79
N THR A 25 9.59 -16.84 15.87
CA THR A 25 8.36 -17.60 15.63
C THR A 25 8.20 -17.93 14.14
N TRP A 26 7.13 -18.60 13.75
CA TRP A 26 6.92 -19.04 12.38
C TRP A 26 5.48 -18.81 11.90
N SER A 27 5.33 -18.49 10.61
CA SER A 27 4.04 -18.33 9.93
C SER A 27 4.03 -19.02 8.56
N PRO A 28 2.92 -19.66 8.14
CA PRO A 28 2.81 -20.22 6.80
C PRO A 28 2.73 -19.15 5.70
N SER A 29 2.24 -17.94 6.02
CA SER A 29 2.06 -16.84 5.07
C SER A 29 2.40 -15.48 5.69
N LEU A 30 2.73 -14.49 4.84
CA LEU A 30 2.91 -13.10 5.31
C LEU A 30 1.59 -12.46 5.77
N VAL A 31 0.45 -12.95 5.28
CA VAL A 31 -0.89 -12.49 5.69
C VAL A 31 -1.13 -12.78 7.17
N GLU A 32 -0.75 -13.96 7.64
CA GLU A 32 -0.87 -14.35 9.05
C GLU A 32 0.31 -13.89 9.92
N ALA A 33 1.43 -13.49 9.29
CA ALA A 33 2.69 -13.28 10.00
C ALA A 33 2.60 -12.19 11.07
N SER A 34 1.93 -11.07 10.77
CA SER A 34 1.77 -9.97 11.73
C SER A 34 0.95 -10.40 12.96
N ALA A 35 -0.16 -11.11 12.75
CA ALA A 35 -1.00 -11.62 13.83
C ALA A 35 -0.23 -12.62 14.72
N ARG A 36 0.48 -13.58 14.11
CA ARG A 36 1.28 -14.56 14.86
C ARG A 36 2.44 -13.94 15.63
N ALA A 37 3.14 -12.97 15.03
CA ALA A 37 4.19 -12.24 15.74
C ALA A 37 3.63 -11.47 16.94
N LYS A 38 2.45 -10.85 16.78
CA LYS A 38 1.76 -10.14 17.85
C LYS A 38 1.37 -11.07 19.00
N GLU A 39 0.73 -12.20 18.70
CA GLU A 39 0.37 -13.23 19.68
C GLU A 39 1.61 -13.73 20.43
N PHE A 40 2.71 -13.98 19.71
CA PHE A 40 3.98 -14.40 20.28
C PHE A 40 4.56 -13.36 21.26
N VAL A 41 4.60 -12.08 20.87
CA VAL A 41 5.07 -10.98 21.73
C VAL A 41 4.22 -10.86 22.99
N CYS A 42 2.89 -10.88 22.84
CA CYS A 42 1.98 -10.74 23.98
C CYS A 42 2.13 -11.90 24.97
N ALA A 43 2.27 -13.12 24.47
CA ALA A 43 2.52 -14.30 25.29
C ALA A 43 3.88 -14.24 26.01
N GLN A 44 4.94 -13.90 25.28
CA GLN A 44 6.30 -13.92 25.82
C GLN A 44 6.57 -12.81 26.84
N LEU A 45 5.97 -11.64 26.63
CA LEU A 45 6.18 -10.45 27.48
C LEU A 45 5.01 -10.18 28.44
N SER A 46 3.95 -11.01 28.42
CA SER A 46 2.72 -10.82 29.21
C SER A 46 2.11 -9.41 29.02
N LEU A 47 2.05 -8.96 27.77
CA LEU A 47 1.51 -7.64 27.38
C LEU A 47 0.07 -7.75 26.85
N ASP A 48 -0.67 -6.65 26.94
CA ASP A 48 -1.98 -6.52 26.28
C ASP A 48 -1.77 -6.27 24.77
N GLU A 49 -2.46 -7.04 23.92
CA GLU A 49 -2.45 -6.90 22.47
C GLU A 49 -2.74 -5.47 21.97
N ARG A 50 -3.55 -4.69 22.67
CA ARG A 50 -3.86 -3.30 22.28
C ARG A 50 -2.64 -2.39 22.39
N THR A 51 -1.66 -2.79 23.17
CA THR A 51 -0.43 -2.03 23.40
C THR A 51 0.69 -2.40 22.44
N VAL A 52 0.55 -3.48 21.66
CA VAL A 52 1.57 -4.03 20.76
C VAL A 52 1.25 -3.71 19.30
N HIS A 53 2.22 -3.13 18.60
CA HIS A 53 2.20 -2.94 17.15
C HIS A 53 3.37 -3.68 16.51
N ILE A 54 3.15 -4.28 15.34
CA ILE A 54 4.14 -5.08 14.62
C ILE A 54 4.51 -4.36 13.33
N ASP A 55 5.79 -4.01 13.18
CA ASP A 55 6.36 -3.62 11.89
C ASP A 55 6.98 -4.85 11.24
N LEU A 56 6.28 -5.42 10.26
CA LEU A 56 6.71 -6.64 9.56
C LEU A 56 7.54 -6.26 8.34
N GLN A 57 8.79 -6.72 8.30
CA GLN A 57 9.74 -6.49 7.22
C GLN A 57 10.14 -7.80 6.56
N PRO A 58 9.46 -8.21 5.46
CA PRO A 58 9.84 -9.37 4.69
C PRO A 58 11.19 -9.16 4.00
N GLN A 59 12.06 -10.16 4.12
CA GLN A 59 13.39 -10.21 3.52
C GLN A 59 13.52 -11.52 2.74
N VAL A 60 13.63 -11.41 1.42
CA VAL A 60 13.84 -12.56 0.52
C VAL A 60 15.29 -12.59 0.06
N ASN A 61 15.75 -11.48 -0.52
CA ASN A 61 17.14 -11.20 -0.80
C ASN A 61 17.31 -9.71 -1.10
N LYS A 62 18.53 -9.20 -0.96
CA LYS A 62 18.84 -7.77 -1.07
C LYS A 62 18.32 -7.12 -2.36
N ASP A 63 18.43 -7.81 -3.49
CA ASP A 63 18.06 -7.24 -4.79
C ASP A 63 16.52 -7.16 -4.95
N LEU A 64 15.80 -8.21 -4.58
CA LEU A 64 14.33 -8.22 -4.61
C LEU A 64 13.72 -7.32 -3.54
N ASP A 65 14.33 -7.23 -2.37
CA ASP A 65 13.87 -6.36 -1.28
C ASP A 65 13.99 -4.88 -1.69
N GLN A 66 15.10 -4.52 -2.34
CA GLN A 66 15.30 -3.18 -2.93
C GLN A 66 14.28 -2.91 -4.05
N LEU A 67 14.10 -3.85 -4.97
CA LEU A 67 13.11 -3.72 -6.04
C LEU A 67 11.68 -3.59 -5.48
N ALA A 68 11.36 -4.27 -4.39
CA ALA A 68 10.07 -4.16 -3.73
C ALA A 68 9.84 -2.77 -3.11
N VAL A 69 10.88 -2.16 -2.53
CA VAL A 69 10.82 -0.77 -2.04
C VAL A 69 10.54 0.19 -3.20
N GLU A 70 11.27 0.04 -4.31
CA GLU A 70 11.08 0.87 -5.50
C GLU A 70 9.70 0.70 -6.13
N ALA A 71 9.23 -0.54 -6.25
CA ALA A 71 7.90 -0.85 -6.75
C ALA A 71 6.80 -0.22 -5.88
N ARG A 72 6.89 -0.34 -4.54
CA ARG A 72 5.94 0.31 -3.62
C ARG A 72 5.93 1.82 -3.79
N ARG A 73 7.12 2.43 -3.94
CA ARG A 73 7.25 3.87 -4.19
C ARG A 73 6.61 4.28 -5.51
N ALA A 74 6.84 3.52 -6.58
CA ALA A 74 6.27 3.79 -7.90
C ALA A 74 4.73 3.69 -7.89
N VAL A 75 4.17 2.68 -7.21
CA VAL A 75 2.72 2.54 -7.02
C VAL A 75 2.15 3.74 -6.26
N HIS A 76 2.76 4.12 -5.14
CA HIS A 76 2.32 5.29 -4.37
C HIS A 76 2.37 6.58 -5.21
N MET A 77 3.41 6.77 -6.01
CA MET A 77 3.52 7.93 -6.92
C MET A 77 2.43 7.91 -8.00
N ALA A 78 2.11 6.73 -8.54
CA ALA A 78 1.04 6.59 -9.53
C ALA A 78 -0.35 6.86 -8.94
N ASP A 79 -0.61 6.39 -7.72
CA ASP A 79 -1.86 6.65 -7.00
C ASP A 79 -2.04 8.15 -6.73
N GLU A 80 -0.98 8.82 -6.28
CA GLU A 80 -1.02 10.26 -6.03
C GLU A 80 -1.20 11.06 -7.31
N ALA A 81 -0.49 10.71 -8.39
CA ALA A 81 -0.67 11.33 -9.69
C ALA A 81 -2.10 11.15 -10.22
N THR A 82 -2.69 9.96 -10.04
CA THR A 82 -4.07 9.67 -10.42
C THR A 82 -5.05 10.54 -9.63
N ARG A 83 -4.86 10.67 -8.31
CA ARG A 83 -5.69 11.53 -7.46
C ARG A 83 -5.64 12.99 -7.89
N ILE A 84 -4.44 13.52 -8.17
CA ILE A 84 -4.25 14.89 -8.66
C ILE A 84 -4.94 15.08 -10.01
N ALA A 85 -4.80 14.12 -10.93
CA ALA A 85 -5.44 14.17 -12.24
C ALA A 85 -6.97 14.21 -12.11
N THR A 86 -7.56 13.35 -11.26
CA THR A 86 -9.01 13.34 -11.00
C THR A 86 -9.52 14.70 -10.50
N VAL A 87 -8.81 15.33 -9.55
CA VAL A 87 -9.20 16.65 -9.04
C VAL A 87 -9.16 17.72 -10.14
N LYS A 88 -8.06 17.79 -10.88
CA LYS A 88 -7.88 18.78 -11.96
C LYS A 88 -8.88 18.59 -13.11
N VAL A 89 -9.16 17.34 -13.47
CA VAL A 89 -10.12 16.99 -14.52
C VAL A 89 -11.52 17.41 -14.11
N ARG A 90 -11.94 17.16 -12.86
CA ARG A 90 -13.25 17.60 -12.36
C ARG A 90 -13.39 19.13 -12.40
N GLU A 91 -12.37 19.84 -11.95
CA GLU A 91 -12.34 21.31 -11.96
C GLU A 91 -12.45 21.88 -13.38
N ILE A 92 -11.65 21.39 -14.34
CA ILE A 92 -11.68 21.91 -15.71
C ILE A 92 -12.95 21.48 -16.47
N VAL A 93 -13.46 20.26 -16.26
CA VAL A 93 -14.72 19.81 -16.88
C VAL A 93 -15.88 20.66 -16.40
N GLN A 94 -15.93 20.98 -15.09
CA GLN A 94 -16.96 21.88 -14.57
C GLN A 94 -16.89 23.25 -15.26
N GLY A 95 -15.71 23.89 -15.28
CA GLY A 95 -15.54 25.20 -15.90
C GLY A 95 -15.84 25.23 -17.41
N LEU A 96 -15.45 24.19 -18.15
CA LEU A 96 -15.74 24.09 -19.59
C LEU A 96 -17.22 23.77 -19.87
N THR A 97 -17.87 23.00 -19.01
CA THR A 97 -19.31 22.74 -19.10
C THR A 97 -20.10 24.02 -18.85
N GLU A 98 -19.71 24.83 -17.85
CA GLU A 98 -20.28 26.16 -17.58
C GLU A 98 -20.07 27.12 -18.75
N ALA A 99 -18.98 26.96 -19.51
CA ALA A 99 -18.72 27.69 -20.76
C ALA A 99 -19.50 27.14 -21.98
N GLY A 100 -20.30 26.09 -21.80
CA GLY A 100 -21.18 25.53 -22.83
C GLY A 100 -20.57 24.44 -23.71
N LEU A 101 -19.39 23.91 -23.37
CA LEU A 101 -18.78 22.82 -24.13
C LEU A 101 -19.46 21.48 -23.81
N SER A 102 -19.58 20.63 -24.82
CA SER A 102 -20.06 19.26 -24.66
C SER A 102 -18.94 18.35 -24.13
N LEU A 103 -19.29 17.26 -23.45
CA LEU A 103 -18.30 16.31 -22.92
C LEU A 103 -17.34 15.73 -23.99
N PRO A 104 -17.80 15.40 -25.23
CA PRO A 104 -16.90 15.03 -26.32
C PRO A 104 -15.90 16.12 -26.72
N ASP A 105 -16.33 17.38 -26.75
CA ASP A 105 -15.44 18.51 -27.07
C ASP A 105 -14.42 18.74 -25.95
N ILE A 106 -14.83 18.56 -24.69
CA ILE A 106 -13.93 18.63 -23.53
C ILE A 106 -12.90 17.50 -23.59
N ALA A 107 -13.30 16.27 -23.95
CA ALA A 107 -12.38 15.16 -24.14
C ALA A 107 -11.33 15.47 -25.23
N GLN A 108 -11.77 16.04 -26.36
CA GLN A 108 -10.87 16.49 -27.42
C GLN A 108 -9.96 17.64 -26.97
N TYR A 109 -10.48 18.59 -26.19
CA TYR A 109 -9.72 19.74 -25.66
C TYR A 109 -8.62 19.30 -24.68
N LEU A 110 -8.89 18.29 -23.85
CA LEU A 110 -7.93 17.74 -22.90
C LEU A 110 -6.99 16.70 -23.52
N GLU A 111 -7.19 16.35 -24.80
CA GLU A 111 -6.48 15.25 -25.49
C GLU A 111 -6.57 13.91 -24.73
N VAL A 112 -7.69 13.69 -24.03
CA VAL A 112 -7.96 12.47 -23.26
C VAL A 112 -9.11 11.72 -23.92
N PRO A 113 -9.01 10.39 -24.14
CA PRO A 113 -10.12 9.60 -24.66
C PRO A 113 -11.38 9.78 -23.80
N GLN A 114 -12.55 9.93 -24.42
CA GLN A 114 -13.80 10.17 -23.70
C GLN A 114 -14.07 9.13 -22.59
N ARG A 115 -13.83 7.85 -22.86
CA ARG A 115 -13.95 6.79 -21.83
C ARG A 115 -13.07 7.06 -20.61
N ARG A 116 -11.84 7.51 -20.83
CA ARG A 116 -10.90 7.82 -19.74
C ARG A 116 -11.34 9.07 -18.98
N LEU A 117 -11.92 10.05 -19.67
CA LEU A 117 -12.52 11.21 -19.04
C LEU A 117 -13.70 10.82 -18.14
N GLU A 118 -14.58 9.94 -18.62
CA GLU A 118 -15.72 9.40 -17.85
C GLU A 118 -15.25 8.59 -16.63
N GLU A 119 -14.22 7.75 -16.77
CA GLU A 119 -13.60 7.04 -15.64
C GLU A 119 -13.07 7.99 -14.57
N LEU A 120 -12.44 9.12 -14.94
CA LEU A 120 -11.93 10.08 -13.97
C LEU A 120 -13.04 10.91 -13.30
N LEU A 121 -14.19 11.07 -13.98
CA LEU A 121 -15.34 11.80 -13.42
C LEU A 121 -16.17 10.91 -12.48
N TYR A 122 -16.44 9.67 -12.87
CA TYR A 122 -17.41 8.78 -12.23
C TYR A 122 -16.82 7.56 -11.51
N GLY A 123 -15.52 7.28 -11.70
CA GLY A 123 -14.77 6.29 -10.91
C GLY A 123 -14.37 6.84 -9.55
#